data_AF-A0A3B8WGT6-F1
#
_entry.id   AF-A0A3B8WGT6-F1
#
_cell.length_a   1.000
_cell.length_b   1.000
_cell.length_c   1.000
_cell.angle_alpha   90.00
_cell.angle_beta   90.00
_cell.angle_gamma   90.00
#
_symmetry.space_group_name_H-M   'P 1'
#
loop_
_entity.id
_entity.type
_entity.pdbx_description
1 polymer ?
#
loop_
_entity_poly.entity_id
_entity_poly.type
_entity_poly.pdbx_seq_one_letter_code
_entity_poly.pdbx_strand_id
1 'polypeptide(L)'
;WDGEVPGLNEVAVEEQPPVAIVFWSFRIMVGIGVLMILFALAGLFLRAGGRLYKTRWYLQGMRFMSIAPFFAVLTGWFVTEVGRAPWLVYGMMTQAESVTPSLTGGMALFTLIGYIVVYALVFSAGVYYLMRVLYVGLEDADDEEHASDRPARPLSAAHVPFEIESGSHGVHQAKPANEGGH
;
A
#
# COMPACT_ATOMS: atom_id res chain seq x y z
N TRP A 1 -0.68 -32.15 -26.91
CA TRP A 1 -0.24 -30.97 -27.66
C TRP A 1 -1.18 -30.61 -28.79
N ASP A 2 -2.23 -31.42 -29.05
CA ASP A 2 -3.39 -31.03 -29.87
C ASP A 2 -4.55 -30.61 -28.97
N GLY A 3 -4.45 -29.42 -28.37
CA GLY A 3 -5.60 -28.77 -27.75
C GLY A 3 -6.12 -27.75 -28.74
N GLU A 4 -7.17 -28.08 -29.49
CA GLU A 4 -7.91 -27.08 -30.25
C GLU A 4 -8.49 -26.08 -29.24
N VAL A 5 -7.90 -24.88 -29.20
CA VAL A 5 -8.48 -23.76 -28.47
C VAL A 5 -9.63 -23.26 -29.35
N PRO A 6 -10.90 -23.42 -28.92
CA PRO A 6 -12.04 -22.99 -29.71
C PRO A 6 -11.88 -21.52 -30.05
N GLY A 7 -12.00 -21.18 -31.34
CA GLY A 7 -11.84 -19.82 -31.81
C GLY A 7 -12.97 -18.94 -31.31
N LEU A 8 -12.67 -17.70 -30.92
CA LEU A 8 -13.65 -16.69 -30.48
C LEU A 8 -14.83 -16.49 -31.48
N ASN A 9 -14.66 -16.93 -32.73
CA ASN A 9 -15.64 -16.81 -33.81
C ASN A 9 -16.74 -17.89 -33.78
N GLU A 10 -16.62 -18.92 -32.92
CA GLU A 10 -17.62 -19.99 -32.77
C GLU A 10 -18.70 -19.65 -31.72
N VAL A 11 -18.49 -18.57 -30.96
CA VAL A 11 -19.38 -18.08 -29.90
C VAL A 11 -20.17 -16.88 -30.42
N ALA A 12 -21.48 -16.84 -30.17
CA ALA A 12 -22.35 -15.74 -30.58
C ALA A 12 -21.81 -14.39 -30.08
N VAL A 13 -21.82 -13.35 -30.92
CA VAL A 13 -21.24 -12.02 -30.64
C VAL A 13 -21.78 -11.40 -29.33
N GLU A 14 -23.01 -11.75 -28.93
CA GLU A 14 -23.64 -11.28 -27.69
C GLU A 14 -23.15 -11.99 -26.42
N GLU A 15 -22.49 -13.15 -26.56
CA GLU A 15 -21.89 -13.91 -25.45
C GLU A 15 -20.39 -13.64 -25.31
N GLN A 16 -19.80 -12.86 -26.22
CA GLN A 16 -18.37 -12.57 -26.20
C GLN A 16 -18.07 -11.51 -25.13
N PRO A 17 -17.14 -11.75 -24.19
CA PRO A 17 -16.66 -10.72 -23.28
C PRO A 17 -16.07 -9.55 -24.10
N PRO A 18 -16.01 -8.33 -23.54
CA PRO A 18 -15.34 -7.21 -24.19
C PRO A 18 -13.83 -7.48 -24.27
N VAL A 19 -13.43 -8.20 -25.32
CA VAL A 19 -12.09 -8.77 -25.49
C VAL A 19 -11.00 -7.72 -25.49
N ALA A 20 -11.29 -6.52 -25.97
CA ALA A 20 -10.34 -5.41 -25.95
C ALA A 20 -9.90 -5.05 -24.52
N ILE A 21 -10.84 -4.96 -23.58
CA ILE A 21 -10.54 -4.57 -22.18
C ILE A 21 -9.70 -5.65 -21.51
N VAL A 22 -10.07 -6.92 -21.70
CA VAL A 22 -9.35 -8.06 -21.12
C VAL A 22 -7.94 -8.18 -21.73
N PHE A 23 -7.83 -8.03 -23.05
CA PHE A 23 -6.57 -8.11 -23.78
C PHE A 23 -5.55 -7.04 -23.36
N TRP A 24 -6.00 -5.80 -23.16
CA TRP A 24 -5.15 -4.70 -22.70
C TRP A 24 -4.84 -4.82 -21.20
N SER A 25 -5.82 -5.18 -20.38
CA SER A 25 -5.61 -5.41 -18.94
C SER A 25 -4.60 -6.52 -18.68
N PHE A 26 -4.66 -7.62 -19.45
CA PHE A 26 -3.70 -8.72 -19.38
C PHE A 26 -2.28 -8.25 -19.71
N ARG A 27 -2.10 -7.43 -20.74
CA ARG A 27 -0.79 -6.88 -21.11
C ARG A 27 -0.22 -5.97 -20.04
N ILE A 28 -1.05 -5.11 -19.46
CA ILE A 28 -0.63 -4.21 -18.39
C ILE A 28 -0.22 -5.04 -17.16
N MET A 29 -1.02 -6.04 -16.77
CA MET A 29 -0.72 -6.93 -15.65
C MET A 29 0.62 -7.64 -15.84
N VAL A 30 0.80 -8.32 -16.98
CA VAL A 30 2.04 -9.05 -17.29
C VAL A 30 3.21 -8.09 -17.43
N GLY A 31 3.00 -6.93 -18.07
CA GLY A 31 4.02 -5.90 -18.23
C GLY A 31 4.54 -5.39 -16.89
N ILE A 32 3.65 -5.07 -15.95
CA ILE A 32 4.03 -4.64 -14.60
C ILE A 32 4.71 -5.78 -13.83
N GLY A 33 4.19 -7.02 -13.91
CA GLY A 33 4.79 -8.17 -13.24
C GLY A 33 6.22 -8.45 -13.71
N VAL A 34 6.46 -8.44 -15.02
CA VAL A 34 7.80 -8.61 -15.60
C VAL A 34 8.70 -7.43 -15.23
N LEU A 35 8.20 -6.19 -15.29
CA LEU A 35 8.93 -5.00 -14.88
C LEU A 35 9.38 -5.09 -13.41
N MET A 36 8.53 -5.58 -12.51
CA MET A 36 8.87 -5.80 -11.10
C MET A 36 9.98 -6.84 -10.93
N ILE A 37 9.91 -7.96 -11.68
CA ILE A 37 10.96 -8.99 -11.67
C ILE A 37 12.29 -8.40 -12.17
N LEU A 38 12.26 -7.62 -13.25
CA LEU A 38 13.46 -6.96 -13.78
C LEU A 38 14.09 -6.01 -12.76
N PHE A 39 13.27 -5.23 -12.03
CA PHE A 39 13.76 -4.38 -10.96
C PHE A 39 14.34 -5.17 -9.79
N ALA A 40 13.74 -6.30 -9.41
CA ALA A 40 14.28 -7.18 -8.37
C ALA A 40 15.65 -7.75 -8.76
N LEU A 41 15.80 -8.23 -10.01
CA LEU A 41 17.07 -8.73 -10.54
C LEU A 41 18.13 -7.62 -10.66
N ALA A 42 17.75 -6.45 -11.17
CA ALA A 42 18.62 -5.29 -11.24
C ALA A 42 19.10 -4.87 -9.84
N GLY A 43 18.21 -4.90 -8.84
CA GLY A 43 18.53 -4.64 -7.44
C GLY A 43 19.54 -5.65 -6.88
N LEU A 44 19.38 -6.94 -7.18
CA LEU A 44 20.33 -7.97 -6.76
C LEU A 44 21.72 -7.76 -7.37
N PHE A 45 21.79 -7.39 -8.66
CA PHE A 45 23.04 -7.09 -9.33
C PHE A 45 23.72 -5.82 -8.79
N LEU A 46 22.95 -4.74 -8.57
CA LEU A 46 23.44 -3.50 -7.96
C LEU A 46 23.89 -3.69 -6.50
N ARG A 47 23.23 -4.59 -5.78
CA ARG A 47 23.60 -4.99 -4.41
C ARG A 47 24.97 -5.66 -4.40
N ALA A 48 25.23 -6.59 -5.32
CA ALA A 48 26.53 -7.25 -5.44
C ALA A 48 27.67 -6.25 -5.74
N GLY A 49 27.39 -5.16 -6.45
CA GLY A 49 28.35 -4.10 -6.77
C GLY A 49 28.41 -2.92 -5.77
N GLY A 50 27.66 -2.96 -4.66
CA GLY A 50 27.61 -1.86 -3.68
C GLY A 50 27.08 -0.52 -4.22
N ARG A 51 26.42 -0.51 -5.39
CA ARG A 51 25.93 0.69 -6.08
C ARG A 51 24.44 0.96 -5.88
N LEU A 52 23.75 0.11 -5.11
CA LEU A 52 22.31 0.16 -4.86
C LEU A 52 21.81 1.56 -4.48
N TYR A 53 22.50 2.24 -3.57
CA TYR A 53 22.14 3.57 -3.06
C TYR A 53 22.71 4.74 -3.87
N LYS A 54 23.55 4.47 -4.87
CA LYS A 54 24.18 5.52 -5.70
C LYS A 54 23.44 5.73 -7.03
N THR A 55 22.67 4.74 -7.47
CA THR A 55 22.03 4.76 -8.78
C THR A 55 20.65 5.44 -8.73
N ARG A 56 20.61 6.72 -9.11
CA ARG A 56 19.40 7.55 -9.07
C ARG A 56 18.21 6.99 -9.86
N TRP A 57 18.43 6.40 -11.03
CA TRP A 57 17.33 5.83 -11.82
C TRP A 57 16.66 4.64 -11.11
N TYR A 58 17.44 3.83 -10.40
CA TYR A 58 16.96 2.66 -9.66
C TYR A 58 16.15 3.09 -8.43
N LEU A 59 16.64 4.09 -7.69
CA LEU A 59 15.93 4.68 -6.54
C LEU A 59 14.61 5.34 -6.97
N GLN A 60 14.61 6.10 -8.07
CA GLN A 60 13.40 6.71 -8.62
C GLN A 60 12.41 5.62 -9.08
N GLY A 61 12.91 4.55 -9.69
CA GLY A 61 12.08 3.42 -10.10
C GLY A 61 11.49 2.65 -8.91
N MET A 62 12.24 2.47 -7.81
CA MET A 62 11.71 1.85 -6.59
C MET A 62 10.51 2.63 -6.01
N ARG A 63 10.50 3.96 -6.09
CA ARG A 63 9.33 4.77 -5.69
C ARG A 63 8.08 4.40 -6.48
N PHE A 64 8.21 4.13 -7.78
CA PHE A 64 7.09 3.66 -8.60
C PHE A 64 6.73 2.20 -8.28
N MET A 65 7.74 1.35 -8.02
CA MET A 65 7.53 -0.05 -7.63
C MET A 65 6.78 -0.21 -6.31
N SER A 66 6.78 0.79 -5.42
CA SER A 66 5.96 0.74 -4.21
C SER A 66 4.45 0.73 -4.51
N ILE A 67 4.02 1.31 -5.65
CA ILE A 67 2.60 1.40 -6.04
C ILE A 67 2.27 0.41 -7.18
N ALA A 68 3.26 -0.01 -7.96
CA ALA A 68 3.09 -0.94 -9.08
C ALA A 68 2.32 -2.25 -8.73
N PRO A 69 2.54 -2.93 -7.58
CA PRO A 69 1.79 -4.12 -7.20
C PRO A 69 0.29 -3.88 -7.11
N PHE A 70 -0.14 -2.70 -6.66
CA PHE A 70 -1.55 -2.35 -6.55
C PHE A 70 -2.21 -2.33 -7.93
N PHE A 71 -1.56 -1.72 -8.93
CA PHE A 71 -2.04 -1.72 -10.31
C PHE A 71 -2.02 -3.11 -10.94
N ALA A 72 -1.00 -3.93 -10.65
CA ALA A 72 -0.95 -5.32 -11.12
C ALA A 72 -2.13 -6.14 -10.59
N VAL A 73 -2.47 -6.00 -9.31
CA VAL A 73 -3.62 -6.69 -8.69
C VAL A 73 -4.94 -6.22 -9.28
N LEU A 74 -5.13 -4.90 -9.45
CA LEU A 74 -6.34 -4.34 -10.06
C LEU A 74 -6.54 -4.85 -11.48
N THR A 75 -5.49 -4.80 -12.31
CA THR A 75 -5.54 -5.29 -13.69
C THR A 75 -5.77 -6.79 -13.78
N GLY A 76 -5.21 -7.57 -12.86
CA GLY A 76 -5.54 -9.00 -12.74
C GLY A 76 -7.01 -9.25 -12.42
N TRP A 77 -7.57 -8.49 -11.48
CA TRP A 77 -9.01 -8.54 -11.18
C TRP A 77 -9.88 -8.18 -12.39
N PHE A 78 -9.50 -7.16 -13.15
CA PHE A 78 -10.20 -6.82 -14.39
C PHE A 78 -10.15 -7.97 -15.41
N VAL A 79 -9.01 -8.62 -15.57
CA VAL A 79 -8.89 -9.78 -16.48
C VAL A 79 -9.83 -10.92 -16.05
N THR A 80 -9.90 -11.22 -14.76
CA THR A 80 -10.72 -12.33 -14.26
C THR A 80 -12.21 -12.01 -14.24
N GLU A 81 -12.61 -10.80 -13.85
CA GLU A 81 -14.02 -10.41 -13.77
C GLU A 81 -14.61 -10.09 -15.13
N VAL A 82 -13.92 -9.26 -15.92
CA VAL A 82 -14.39 -8.87 -17.26
C VAL A 82 -14.25 -10.03 -18.24
N GLY A 83 -13.27 -10.92 -18.05
CA GLY A 83 -13.11 -12.13 -18.85
C GLY A 83 -14.23 -13.17 -18.64
N ARG A 84 -14.97 -13.08 -17.54
CA ARG A 84 -16.12 -13.94 -17.23
C ARG A 84 -17.46 -13.36 -17.70
N ALA A 85 -17.56 -12.05 -17.90
CA ALA A 85 -18.75 -11.42 -18.43
C ALA A 85 -19.12 -12.03 -19.80
N PRO A 86 -20.41 -12.29 -20.13
CA PRO A 86 -21.64 -11.81 -19.49
C PRO A 86 -22.24 -12.74 -18.41
N TRP A 87 -21.58 -13.87 -18.12
CA TRP A 87 -22.12 -14.90 -17.25
C TRP A 87 -21.80 -14.58 -15.78
N LEU A 88 -22.82 -14.60 -14.92
CA LEU A 88 -22.59 -14.58 -13.47
C LEU A 88 -22.36 -16.03 -13.00
N VAL A 89 -23.17 -16.96 -13.52
CA VAL A 89 -22.95 -18.41 -13.44
C VAL A 89 -23.09 -19.01 -14.84
N TYR A 90 -22.03 -19.63 -15.34
CA TYR A 90 -21.98 -20.23 -16.68
C TYR A 90 -23.18 -21.15 -16.93
N GLY A 91 -23.93 -20.88 -18.01
CA GLY A 91 -25.06 -21.71 -18.45
C GLY A 91 -26.32 -21.64 -17.58
N MET A 92 -26.37 -20.76 -16.57
CA MET A 92 -27.54 -20.66 -15.68
C MET A 92 -28.07 -19.23 -15.49
N MET A 93 -27.20 -18.21 -15.40
CA MET A 93 -27.65 -16.83 -15.14
C MET A 93 -26.69 -15.78 -15.71
N THR A 94 -27.25 -14.83 -16.47
CA THR A 94 -26.50 -13.67 -16.99
C THR A 94 -26.50 -12.51 -15.99
N GLN A 95 -25.49 -11.63 -16.05
CA GLN A 95 -25.43 -10.45 -15.17
C GLN A 95 -26.65 -9.53 -15.32
N ALA A 96 -27.27 -9.50 -16.50
CA ALA A 96 -28.46 -8.69 -16.77
C ALA A 96 -29.72 -9.21 -16.03
N GLU A 97 -29.80 -10.52 -15.79
CA GLU A 97 -30.93 -11.15 -15.09
C GLU A 97 -30.79 -11.08 -13.56
N SER A 98 -29.58 -10.84 -13.06
CA SER A 98 -29.31 -10.72 -11.62
C SER A 98 -29.64 -9.34 -11.02
N VAL A 99 -30.02 -8.37 -11.85
CA VAL A 99 -30.32 -7.00 -11.39
C VAL A 99 -31.75 -6.92 -10.89
N THR A 100 -31.94 -6.55 -9.62
CA THR A 100 -33.27 -6.48 -9.00
C THR A 100 -34.15 -5.40 -9.67
N PRO A 101 -35.31 -5.74 -10.25
CA PRO A 101 -36.17 -4.79 -10.97
C PRO A 101 -36.76 -3.67 -10.09
N SER A 102 -36.78 -3.86 -8.77
CA SER A 102 -37.39 -2.94 -7.81
C SER A 102 -36.49 -1.76 -7.41
N LEU A 103 -35.23 -1.73 -7.86
CA LEU A 103 -34.30 -0.66 -7.53
C LEU A 103 -34.43 0.45 -8.57
N THR A 104 -35.02 1.58 -8.19
CA THR A 104 -35.06 2.76 -9.06
C THR A 104 -33.63 3.24 -9.29
N GLY A 105 -33.25 3.51 -10.55
CA GLY A 105 -31.86 3.88 -10.91
C GLY A 105 -31.29 5.05 -10.08
N GLY A 106 -32.14 5.98 -9.63
CA GLY A 106 -31.76 7.06 -8.71
C GLY A 106 -31.34 6.58 -7.31
N MET A 107 -32.00 5.57 -6.74
CA MET A 107 -31.60 4.99 -5.44
C MET A 107 -30.28 4.23 -5.54
N ALA A 108 -30.08 3.50 -6.65
CA ALA A 108 -28.83 2.81 -6.93
C ALA A 108 -27.66 3.80 -7.06
N LEU A 109 -27.86 4.90 -7.78
CA LEU A 109 -26.85 5.94 -7.96
C LEU A 109 -26.54 6.65 -6.64
N PHE A 110 -27.55 7.01 -5.85
CA PHE A 110 -27.34 7.66 -4.55
C PHE A 110 -26.55 6.78 -3.59
N THR A 111 -26.92 5.50 -3.47
CA THR A 111 -26.19 4.55 -2.61
C THR A 111 -24.78 4.29 -3.12
N LEU A 112 -24.58 4.16 -4.45
CA LEU A 112 -23.25 4.04 -5.06
C LEU A 112 -22.37 5.25 -4.75
N ILE A 113 -22.88 6.47 -4.88
CA ILE A 113 -22.14 7.68 -4.51
C ILE A 113 -21.81 7.67 -3.02
N GLY A 114 -22.77 7.28 -2.17
CA GLY A 114 -22.53 7.12 -0.73
C GLY A 114 -21.38 6.16 -0.44
N TYR A 115 -21.37 4.99 -1.07
CA TYR A 115 -20.27 4.03 -0.96
C TYR A 115 -18.94 4.59 -1.46
N ILE A 116 -18.93 5.27 -2.62
CA ILE A 116 -17.73 5.91 -3.16
C ILE A 116 -17.16 6.93 -2.17
N VAL A 117 -18.01 7.79 -1.60
CA VAL A 117 -17.59 8.83 -0.64
C VAL A 117 -17.02 8.18 0.63
N VAL A 118 -17.70 7.19 1.19
CA VAL A 118 -17.23 6.49 2.40
C VAL A 118 -15.90 5.79 2.15
N TYR A 119 -15.78 5.04 1.06
CA TYR A 119 -14.55 4.34 0.72
C TYR A 119 -13.41 5.30 0.40
N ALA A 120 -13.69 6.40 -0.30
CA ALA A 120 -12.69 7.44 -0.55
C ALA A 120 -12.21 8.08 0.75
N LEU A 121 -13.10 8.34 1.72
CA LEU A 121 -12.73 8.91 3.02
C LEU A 121 -11.86 7.94 3.83
N VAL A 122 -12.28 6.68 3.93
CA VAL A 122 -11.53 5.64 4.65
C VAL A 122 -10.17 5.41 3.99
N PHE A 123 -10.13 5.29 2.66
CA PHE A 123 -8.88 5.13 1.92
C PHE A 123 -7.95 6.33 2.09
N SER A 124 -8.47 7.56 2.01
CA SER A 124 -7.68 8.78 2.20
C SER A 124 -7.13 8.90 3.61
N ALA A 125 -7.94 8.58 4.63
CA ALA A 125 -7.50 8.55 6.03
C ALA A 125 -6.41 7.50 6.25
N GLY A 126 -6.56 6.31 5.66
CA GLY A 126 -5.55 5.24 5.71
C GLY A 126 -4.23 5.64 5.04
N VAL A 127 -4.28 6.21 3.84
CA VAL A 127 -3.09 6.71 3.13
C VAL A 127 -2.42 7.84 3.89
N TYR A 128 -3.20 8.77 4.44
CA TYR A 128 -2.70 9.85 5.29
C TYR A 128 -1.99 9.32 6.53
N TYR A 129 -2.59 8.35 7.21
CA TYR A 129 -1.99 7.71 8.39
C TYR A 129 -0.70 6.98 8.05
N LEU A 130 -0.68 6.18 6.97
CA LEU A 130 0.53 5.51 6.50
C LEU A 130 1.65 6.48 6.16
N MET A 131 1.33 7.58 5.47
CA MET A 131 2.31 8.64 5.16
C MET A 131 2.80 9.35 6.43
N ARG A 132 1.92 9.60 7.40
CA ARG A 132 2.29 10.20 8.69
C ARG A 132 3.25 9.30 9.46
N VAL A 133 2.93 8.01 9.57
CA VAL A 133 3.78 7.02 10.26
C VAL A 133 5.13 6.88 9.55
N LEU A 134 5.14 6.85 8.22
CA LEU A 134 6.37 6.81 7.45
C LEU A 134 7.25 8.04 7.68
N TYR A 135 6.66 9.23 7.75
CA TYR A 135 7.40 10.47 7.95
C TYR A 135 7.95 10.58 9.38
N VAL A 136 7.12 10.32 10.39
CA VAL A 136 7.56 10.35 11.81
C VAL A 136 8.62 9.27 12.07
N GLY A 137 8.46 8.07 11.51
CA GLY A 137 9.47 7.01 11.65
C GLY A 137 10.80 7.30 10.92
N LEU A 138 10.84 8.29 10.02
CA LEU A 138 12.08 8.79 9.43
C LEU A 138 12.71 9.88 10.31
N GLU A 139 11.91 10.75 10.92
CA GLU A 139 12.39 11.78 11.85
C GLU A 139 13.07 11.15 13.09
N ASP A 140 12.49 10.10 13.68
CA ASP A 140 13.11 9.38 14.81
C ASP A 140 14.45 8.71 14.42
N ALA A 141 14.60 8.29 13.15
CA ALA A 141 15.84 7.71 12.66
C ALA A 141 16.95 8.75 12.46
N ASP A 142 16.59 9.95 11.99
CA ASP A 142 17.53 11.07 11.82
C ASP A 142 17.99 11.62 13.19
N ASP A 143 17.11 11.62 14.21
CA ASP A 143 17.44 12.04 15.58
C ASP A 143 18.38 11.05 16.30
N GLU A 144 18.22 9.73 16.06
CA GLU A 144 19.16 8.70 16.52
C GLU A 144 20.53 8.82 15.82
N GLU A 145 20.56 9.14 14.52
CA GLU A 145 21.80 9.29 13.76
C GLU A 145 22.58 10.54 14.19
N HIS A 146 21.91 11.64 14.52
CA HIS A 146 22.51 12.84 15.13
C HIS A 146 22.89 12.69 16.61
N ALA A 147 22.30 11.74 17.33
CA ALA A 147 22.73 11.36 18.68
C ALA A 147 23.95 10.41 18.66
N SER A 148 24.20 9.72 17.54
CA SER A 148 25.26 8.71 17.42
C SER A 148 26.69 9.25 17.24
N ASP A 149 26.86 10.55 17.02
CA ASP A 149 28.19 11.18 16.82
C ASP A 149 28.93 11.48 18.14
N ARG A 150 28.45 10.95 19.27
CA ARG A 150 29.19 10.95 20.54
C ARG A 150 29.40 9.52 21.04
N PRO A 151 30.62 8.97 20.94
CA PRO A 151 30.89 7.66 21.48
C PRO A 151 30.75 7.70 23.01
N ALA A 152 30.01 6.71 23.52
CA ALA A 152 29.89 6.26 24.91
C ALA A 152 28.91 7.01 25.84
N ARG A 153 27.69 6.47 25.98
CA ARG A 153 27.04 6.21 27.29
C ARG A 153 26.05 5.01 27.22
N PRO A 154 26.52 3.76 27.44
CA PRO A 154 25.68 2.55 27.38
C PRO A 154 24.69 2.36 28.55
N LEU A 155 24.41 3.39 29.36
CA LEU A 155 23.59 3.28 30.59
C LEU A 155 22.40 4.24 30.65
N SER A 156 22.04 4.92 29.56
CA SER A 156 20.92 5.89 29.57
C SER A 156 19.53 5.25 29.41
N ALA A 157 19.45 3.91 29.34
CA ALA A 157 18.21 3.16 29.15
C ALA A 157 17.42 2.85 30.44
N ALA A 158 17.72 3.51 31.57
CA ALA A 158 17.14 3.16 32.88
C ALA A 158 16.42 4.29 33.63
N HIS A 159 16.09 5.42 32.99
CA HIS A 159 15.27 6.44 33.64
C HIS A 159 13.96 6.66 32.87
N VAL A 160 12.99 5.78 33.12
CA VAL A 160 11.58 6.08 32.86
C VAL A 160 10.99 6.53 34.20
N PRO A 161 10.69 7.82 34.41
CA PRO A 161 9.95 8.24 35.59
C PRO A 161 8.48 7.83 35.39
N PHE A 162 8.10 6.71 35.99
CA PHE A 162 6.71 6.34 36.22
C PHE A 162 6.29 6.89 37.58
N GLU A 163 5.84 8.13 37.64
CA GLU A 163 5.02 8.60 38.75
C GLU A 163 4.24 9.85 38.35
N ILE A 164 2.94 9.65 38.12
CA ILE A 164 1.94 10.72 38.13
C ILE A 164 1.50 10.83 39.59
N GLU A 165 2.09 11.74 40.36
CA GLU A 165 1.60 12.03 41.72
C GLU A 165 0.89 13.38 41.76
N SER A 166 -0.43 13.29 41.88
CA SER A 166 -1.32 14.38 42.27
C SER A 166 -1.10 14.72 43.74
N GLY A 167 -1.04 16.01 44.10
CA GLY A 167 -1.28 16.40 45.49
C GLY A 167 -0.52 17.62 45.99
N SER A 168 -1.27 18.57 46.53
CA SER A 168 -0.86 19.72 47.33
C SER A 168 0.08 19.37 48.49
N HIS A 169 1.14 20.19 48.70
CA HIS A 169 1.52 20.84 49.97
C HIS A 169 3.04 21.07 50.12
N GLY A 170 3.42 22.34 50.26
CA GLY A 170 4.20 22.84 51.40
C GLY A 170 5.64 22.37 51.66
N VAL A 171 6.57 23.32 51.52
CA VAL A 171 7.71 23.60 52.44
C VAL A 171 8.73 22.47 52.68
N HIS A 172 9.97 22.67 52.22
CA HIS A 172 11.12 22.84 53.12
C HIS A 172 12.38 23.22 52.34
N GLN A 173 12.80 24.46 52.57
CA GLN A 173 14.13 24.98 52.30
C GLN A 173 15.09 24.45 53.38
N ALA A 174 16.21 23.84 52.98
CA ALA A 174 17.37 23.67 53.85
C ALA A 174 18.67 23.46 53.02
N LYS A 175 19.42 24.55 52.84
CA LYS A 175 20.90 24.60 52.85
C LYS A 175 21.29 24.75 54.35
N PRO A 176 22.49 24.43 54.91
CA PRO A 176 23.83 24.43 54.29
C PRO A 176 24.86 23.40 54.80
N ALA A 177 26.07 23.45 54.24
CA ALA A 177 27.41 23.24 54.85
C ALA A 177 28.32 22.42 53.91
N ASN A 178 29.64 22.55 53.84
CA ASN A 178 30.68 23.50 54.24
C ASN A 178 32.01 22.83 53.82
N GLU A 179 33.04 23.61 53.49
CA GLU A 179 34.49 23.26 53.45
C GLU A 179 34.94 22.04 52.60
N GLY A 180 35.94 22.09 51.73
CA GLY A 180 37.21 22.82 51.76
C GLY A 180 38.32 21.80 51.48
N GLY A 181 39.36 22.17 50.72
CA GLY A 181 40.59 21.36 50.63
C GLY A 181 41.22 21.30 49.23
N HIS A 182 42.16 22.23 49.04
CA HIS A 182 43.41 22.17 48.25
C HIS A 182 43.40 21.58 46.83
#